data_AF-A0A843RQQ1-F1
#
_entry.id   AF-A0A843RQQ1-F1
#
_cell.length_a   1.000
_cell.length_b   1.000
_cell.length_c   1.000
_cell.angle_alpha   90.00
_cell.angle_beta   90.00
_cell.angle_gamma   90.00
#
_symmetry.space_group_name_H-M   'P 1'
#
loop_
_entity.id
_entity.type
_entity.pdbx_description
1 polymer ?
#
loop_
_entity_poly.entity_id
_entity_poly.type
_entity_poly.pdbx_seq_one_letter_code
_entity_poly.pdbx_strand_id
1 'polypeptide(L)'
;MRHDTSGLSNRPLERADGAWTAVTPDGRMRVRFTERNAFGVLDHHVIPPSGDAIYVPVRVVANGSGSDITFTLFRRPDASDEEFARDADWVSRDLNTLKTLLESRG
;
A
#
# COMPACT_ATOMS: atom_id res chain seq x y z
N MET A 1 0.41 14.41 5.65
CA MET A 1 -0.48 13.53 4.87
C MET A 1 -0.74 12.30 5.72
N ARG A 2 -1.99 12.05 6.12
CA ARG A 2 -2.37 10.78 6.77
C ARG A 2 -2.61 9.79 5.63
N HIS A 3 -1.83 8.73 5.55
CA HIS A 3 -2.07 7.62 4.65
C HIS A 3 -2.73 6.53 5.48
N ASP A 4 -3.99 6.24 5.20
CA ASP A 4 -4.71 5.11 5.79
C ASP A 4 -4.32 3.87 4.98
N THR A 5 -3.34 3.13 5.47
CA THR A 5 -2.93 1.81 4.95
C THR A 5 -3.18 0.80 6.06
N SER A 6 -4.40 0.29 6.17
CA SER A 6 -4.78 -0.64 7.23
C SER A 6 -4.01 -1.98 7.16
N GLY A 7 -3.35 -2.28 6.03
CA GLY A 7 -2.41 -3.39 5.90
C GLY A 7 -0.96 -3.13 6.38
N LEU A 8 -0.55 -1.87 6.58
CA LEU A 8 0.82 -1.53 7.02
C LEU A 8 0.88 -0.88 8.41
N SER A 9 -0.14 -0.14 8.82
CA SER A 9 -0.27 0.37 10.19
C SER A 9 -1.56 1.18 10.36
N ASN A 10 -2.22 1.05 11.52
CA ASN A 10 -3.21 2.04 11.99
C ASN A 10 -2.57 3.37 12.47
N ARG A 11 -1.29 3.58 12.14
CA ARG A 11 -0.54 4.80 12.44
C ARG A 11 0.01 5.39 11.15
N PRO A 12 0.18 6.72 11.08
CA PRO A 12 0.85 7.34 9.94
C PRO A 12 2.25 6.76 9.75
N LEU A 13 2.69 6.63 8.50
CA LEU A 13 4.09 6.34 8.21
C LEU A 13 4.97 7.42 8.82
N GLU A 14 5.97 6.99 9.58
CA GLU A 14 6.97 7.89 10.16
C GLU A 14 8.13 8.01 9.17
N ARG A 15 8.65 9.23 9.00
CA ARG A 15 9.86 9.46 8.21
C ARG A 15 11.03 9.60 9.16
N ALA A 16 11.95 8.64 9.14
CA ALA A 16 13.19 8.64 9.92
C ALA A 16 14.37 8.34 9.00
N ASP A 17 15.46 9.09 9.13
CA ASP A 17 16.71 8.91 8.37
C ASP A 17 16.54 8.81 6.84
N GLY A 18 15.59 9.59 6.31
CA GLY A 18 15.29 9.61 4.87
C GLY A 18 14.48 8.41 4.36
N ALA A 19 14.07 7.48 5.23
CA ALA A 19 13.21 6.35 4.90
C ALA A 19 11.82 6.50 5.53
N TRP A 20 10.81 5.91 4.90
CA TRP A 20 9.50 5.73 5.51
C TRP A 20 9.49 4.45 6.33
N THR A 21 8.82 4.47 7.47
CA THR A 21 8.64 3.30 8.34
C THR A 21 7.17 3.13 8.71
N ALA A 22 6.70 1.89 8.63
CA ALA A 22 5.39 1.45 9.08
C ALA A 22 5.54 0.59 10.35
N VAL A 23 4.59 0.69 11.27
CA VAL A 23 4.53 -0.20 12.45
C VAL A 23 3.36 -1.17 12.26
N THR A 24 3.70 -2.37 11.80
CA THR A 24 2.75 -3.47 11.58
C THR A 24 2.61 -4.33 12.84
N PRO A 25 1.59 -5.19 12.93
CA PRO A 25 1.54 -6.26 13.93
C PRO A 25 2.79 -7.14 13.97
N ASP A 26 3.44 -7.32 12.81
CA ASP A 26 4.66 -8.11 12.63
C ASP A 26 5.95 -7.31 12.88
N GLY A 27 5.82 -6.07 13.38
CA GLY A 27 6.94 -5.20 13.74
C GLY A 27 7.14 -4.01 12.81
N ARG A 28 8.27 -3.31 13.00
CA ARG A 28 8.60 -2.12 12.23
C ARG A 28 9.14 -2.51 10.86
N MET A 29 8.47 -2.08 9.80
CA MET A 29 8.88 -2.30 8.41
C MET A 29 9.34 -0.99 7.78
N ARG A 30 10.36 -1.05 6.91
CA ARG A 30 10.73 0.10 6.07
C ARG A 30 9.89 0.08 4.80
N VAL A 31 9.52 1.26 4.31
CA VAL A 31 8.80 1.43 3.05
C VAL A 31 9.63 2.30 2.12
N ARG A 32 9.82 1.82 0.89
CA ARG A 32 10.45 2.59 -0.19
C ARG A 32 9.47 2.74 -1.34
N PHE A 33 9.06 3.98 -1.59
CA PHE A 33 8.20 4.32 -2.72
C PHE A 33 9.01 4.53 -3.99
N THR A 34 8.40 4.26 -5.14
CA THR A 34 8.86 4.78 -6.42
C THR A 34 8.86 6.31 -6.38
N GLU A 35 9.83 6.91 -7.07
CA GLU A 35 9.93 8.37 -7.15
C GLU A 35 8.71 8.99 -7.84
N ARG A 36 8.49 10.28 -7.60
CA ARG A 36 7.42 11.03 -8.25
C ARG A 36 7.62 10.99 -9.76
N ASN A 37 6.59 10.55 -10.47
CA ASN A 37 6.64 10.34 -11.91
C ASN A 37 5.33 10.79 -12.57
N ALA A 38 5.36 10.95 -13.89
CA ALA A 38 4.22 11.38 -14.69
C ALA A 38 3.34 10.21 -15.18
N PHE A 39 3.68 8.96 -14.82
CA PHE A 39 3.07 7.75 -15.40
C PHE A 39 1.99 7.13 -14.50
N GLY A 40 1.71 7.76 -13.36
CA GLY A 40 0.75 7.26 -12.37
C GLY A 40 1.25 6.05 -11.58
N VAL A 41 2.56 5.79 -11.58
CA VAL A 41 3.16 4.66 -10.86
C VAL A 41 3.33 5.05 -9.38
N LEU A 42 2.77 4.24 -8.49
CA LEU A 42 2.80 4.39 -7.03
C LEU A 42 3.38 3.16 -6.34
N ASP A 43 4.12 2.34 -7.07
CA ASP A 43 4.69 1.12 -6.52
C ASP A 43 5.53 1.41 -5.28
N HIS A 44 5.53 0.46 -4.36
CA HIS A 44 6.38 0.53 -3.19
C HIS A 44 6.91 -0.83 -2.81
N HIS A 45 7.98 -0.81 -2.02
CA HIS A 45 8.56 -2.00 -1.43
C HIS A 45 8.39 -1.91 0.07
N VAL A 46 7.82 -2.96 0.65
CA VAL A 46 7.74 -3.16 2.10
C VAL A 46 8.91 -4.06 2.48
N ILE A 47 9.77 -3.58 3.36
CA ILE A 47 11.05 -4.21 3.68
C ILE A 47 11.02 -4.59 5.17
N PRO A 48 10.77 -5.86 5.50
CA PRO A 48 10.88 -6.36 6.87
C PRO A 48 12.31 -6.23 7.41
N PRO A 49 12.52 -6.21 8.74
CA PRO A 49 13.87 -6.24 9.32
C PRO A 49 14.67 -7.48 8.93
N SER A 50 13.99 -8.61 8.77
CA SER A 50 14.52 -9.89 8.34
C SER A 50 13.69 -10.41 7.17
N GLY A 51 14.25 -10.40 5.97
CA GLY A 51 13.58 -10.96 4.79
C GLY A 51 13.74 -10.10 3.54
N ASP A 52 13.17 -10.60 2.46
CA ASP A 52 13.20 -9.92 1.17
C ASP A 52 12.17 -8.80 1.10
N ALA A 53 12.47 -7.82 0.27
CA ALA A 53 11.55 -6.73 -0.01
C ALA A 53 10.30 -7.26 -0.73
N ILE A 54 9.13 -6.98 -0.15
CA ILE A 54 7.83 -7.30 -0.74
C ILE A 54 7.49 -6.17 -1.71
N TYR A 55 7.43 -6.50 -3.00
CA TYR A 55 7.06 -5.56 -4.05
C TYR A 55 5.54 -5.43 -4.14
N VAL A 56 5.05 -4.19 -4.10
CA VAL A 56 3.63 -3.85 -4.12
C VAL A 56 3.36 -2.89 -5.29
N PRO A 57 2.92 -3.42 -6.44
CA PRO A 57 2.55 -2.59 -7.59
C PRO A 57 1.25 -1.84 -7.32
N VAL A 58 1.27 -0.53 -7.52
CA VAL A 58 0.10 0.33 -7.43
C VAL A 58 0.13 1.33 -8.57
N ARG A 59 -0.99 1.47 -9.29
CA ARG A 59 -1.09 2.39 -10.41
C ARG A 59 -2.37 3.19 -10.38
N VAL A 60 -2.27 4.47 -10.73
CA VAL A 60 -3.39 5.35 -11.03
C VAL A 60 -3.44 5.56 -12.53
N VAL A 61 -4.61 5.37 -13.11
CA VAL A 61 -4.87 5.59 -14.54
C VAL A 61 -6.05 6.55 -14.67
N ALA A 62 -5.89 7.61 -15.46
CA ALA A 62 -6.99 8.51 -15.76
C ALA A 62 -8.08 7.76 -16.55
N ASN A 63 -9.33 7.88 -16.13
CA ASN A 63 -10.48 7.26 -16.78
C ASN A 63 -11.64 8.28 -16.85
N GLY A 64 -11.76 8.94 -18.00
CA GLY A 64 -12.73 10.03 -18.19
C GLY A 64 -12.47 11.19 -17.22
N SER A 65 -13.51 11.61 -16.50
CA SER A 65 -13.42 12.63 -15.45
C SER A 65 -12.92 12.08 -14.11
N GLY A 66 -12.66 10.78 -14.01
CA GLY A 66 -12.20 10.11 -12.80
C GLY A 66 -10.86 9.40 -13.00
N SER A 67 -10.62 8.41 -12.16
CA SER A 67 -9.42 7.56 -12.22
C SER A 67 -9.70 6.16 -11.73
N ASP A 68 -9.01 5.19 -12.32
CA ASP A 68 -8.91 3.84 -11.78
C ASP A 68 -7.63 3.72 -10.97
N ILE A 69 -7.73 3.10 -9.80
CA ILE A 69 -6.58 2.74 -8.97
C ILE A 69 -6.49 1.22 -8.93
N THR A 70 -5.37 0.67 -9.39
CA THR A 70 -5.09 -0.76 -9.36
C THR A 70 -4.04 -1.05 -8.31
N PHE A 71 -4.31 -2.03 -7.45
CA PHE A 71 -3.34 -2.67 -6.56
C PHE A 71 -3.18 -4.11 -7.02
N THR A 72 -1.94 -4.57 -7.24
CA THR A 72 -1.68 -5.97 -7.58
C THR A 72 -1.16 -6.72 -6.35
N LEU A 73 -1.99 -7.60 -5.79
CA LEU A 73 -1.61 -8.45 -4.66
C LEU A 73 -1.03 -9.77 -5.19
N PHE A 74 0.27 -10.00 -4.95
CA PHE A 74 0.91 -11.27 -5.24
C PHE A 74 0.82 -12.20 -4.03
N ARG A 75 0.40 -13.45 -4.25
CA ARG A 75 0.46 -14.47 -3.22
C ARG A 75 1.91 -14.88 -2.98
N ARG A 76 2.36 -14.78 -1.73
CA ARG A 76 3.69 -15.28 -1.35
C ARG A 76 3.70 -16.82 -1.34
N PRO A 77 4.85 -17.46 -1.64
CA PRO A 77 4.92 -18.93 -1.70
C PRO A 77 4.50 -19.63 -0.40
N ASP A 78 4.69 -18.98 0.74
CA ASP A 78 4.40 -19.47 2.08
C ASP A 78 2.99 -19.13 2.59
N ALA A 79 2.24 -18.28 1.87
CA ALA A 79 0.91 -17.85 2.30
C ALA A 79 -0.16 -18.92 2.03
N SER A 80 -0.98 -19.24 3.04
CA SER A 80 -2.17 -20.07 2.87
C SER A 80 -3.25 -19.38 2.02
N ASP A 81 -4.26 -20.13 1.59
CA ASP A 81 -5.41 -19.58 0.86
C ASP A 81 -6.16 -18.56 1.73
N GLU A 82 -6.36 -18.90 3.00
CA GLU A 82 -7.04 -18.05 3.99
C GLU A 82 -6.24 -16.77 4.28
N GLU A 83 -4.92 -16.89 4.38
CA GLU A 83 -4.05 -15.72 4.57
C GLU A 83 -4.13 -14.79 3.37
N PHE A 84 -4.04 -15.32 2.16
CA PHE A 84 -4.13 -14.54 0.93
C PHE A 84 -5.50 -13.87 0.76
N ALA A 85 -6.59 -14.58 1.07
CA ALA A 85 -7.94 -14.03 1.02
C ALA A 85 -8.13 -12.88 2.03
N ARG A 86 -7.62 -13.05 3.26
CA ARG A 86 -7.62 -12.01 4.29
C ARG A 86 -6.84 -10.76 3.85
N ASP A 87 -5.68 -10.93 3.23
CA ASP A 87 -4.89 -9.82 2.69
C ASP A 87 -5.64 -9.10 1.56
N ALA A 88 -6.31 -9.84 0.67
CA ALA A 88 -7.14 -9.27 -0.39
C ALA A 88 -8.32 -8.45 0.15
N ASP A 89 -8.98 -8.94 1.21
CA ASP A 89 -10.05 -8.21 1.89
C ASP A 89 -9.54 -6.90 2.51
N TRP A 90 -8.35 -6.92 3.10
CA TRP A 90 -7.74 -5.72 3.68
C TRP A 90 -7.41 -4.68 2.60
N VAL A 91 -6.75 -5.10 1.52
CA VAL A 91 -6.47 -4.22 0.37
C VAL A 91 -7.77 -3.61 -0.19
N SER A 92 -8.82 -4.42 -0.31
CA SER A 92 -10.12 -3.95 -0.82
C SER A 92 -10.75 -2.90 0.09
N ARG A 93 -10.63 -3.04 1.42
CA ARG A 93 -11.12 -2.03 2.39
C ARG A 93 -10.31 -0.74 2.31
N ASP A 94 -9.00 -0.82 2.14
CA ASP A 94 -8.14 0.36 1.98
C ASP A 94 -8.49 1.15 0.70
N LEU A 95 -8.67 0.47 -0.43
CA LEU A 95 -9.05 1.13 -1.69
C LEU A 95 -10.44 1.78 -1.61
N ASN A 96 -11.40 1.15 -0.95
CA ASN A 96 -12.73 1.72 -0.73
C ASN A 96 -12.69 2.95 0.20
N THR A 97 -11.87 2.90 1.25
CA THR A 97 -11.63 4.05 2.14
C THR A 97 -11.01 5.21 1.37
N LEU A 98 -9.98 4.93 0.57
CA LEU A 98 -9.31 5.93 -0.26
C LEU A 98 -10.27 6.57 -1.26
N LYS A 99 -11.10 5.76 -1.94
CA LYS A 99 -12.14 6.25 -2.86
C LYS A 99 -13.08 7.23 -2.15
N THR A 100 -13.64 6.83 -1.01
CA THR A 100 -14.55 7.67 -0.22
C THR A 100 -13.89 8.98 0.21
N LEU A 101 -12.62 8.92 0.64
CA LEU A 101 -11.87 10.10 1.04
C LEU A 101 -11.62 11.08 -0.11
N LEU A 102 -11.32 10.57 -1.31
CA LEU A 102 -11.08 11.41 -2.49
C LEU A 102 -12.38 12.01 -3.03
N GLU A 103 -13.47 11.24 -3.05
CA GLU A 103 -14.78 11.69 -3.56
C GLU A 103 -15.49 12.65 -2.60
N SER A 104 -15.22 12.57 -1.29
CA SER A 104 -15.76 13.53 -0.31
C SER A 104 -15.02 14.88 -0.27
N ARG A 105 -13.89 14.99 -0.97
CA ARG A 105 -13.10 16.22 -1.09
C ARG A 105 -13.30 16.93 -2.43
N GLY A 106 -14.02 16.30 -3.35
CA GLY A 106 -14.36 16.80 -4.68
C GLY A 106 -15.60 17.68 -4.69
#